data_AF-A0AAE0UCM3-F1
#
_entry.id   AF-A0AAE0UCM3-F1
#
_cell.length_a   1.000
_cell.length_b   1.000
_cell.length_c   1.000
_cell.angle_alpha   90.00
_cell.angle_beta   90.00
_cell.angle_gamma   90.00
#
_symmetry.space_group_name_H-M   'P 1'
#
loop_
_entity.id
_entity.type
_entity.pdbx_description
1 polymer ?
#
loop_
_entity_poly.entity_id
_entity_poly.type
_entity_poly.pdbx_seq_one_letter_code
_entity_poly.pdbx_strand_id
1 'polypeptide(L)' 'NKIIIRNINIPLGCELFSEDFTKCEILSLLNLFLRYNKVQFNKESRDLTIFLIPLNLLRIITLL' A
#
# COMPACT_ATOMS: atom_id res chain seq x y z
N ASN A 1 -9.70 -10.57 2.92
CA ASN A 1 -10.09 -9.62 1.84
C ASN A 1 -11.06 -10.24 0.81
N LYS A 2 -12.16 -10.86 1.25
CA LYS A 2 -13.12 -11.55 0.36
C LYS A 2 -14.21 -10.61 -0.21
N ILE A 3 -14.35 -9.39 0.32
CA ILE A 3 -15.47 -8.45 0.04
C ILE A 3 -14.95 -7.01 -0.18
N ILE A 4 -13.86 -6.82 -0.93
CA ILE A 4 -13.37 -5.48 -1.28
C ILE A 4 -13.38 -5.36 -2.79
N ILE A 5 -14.21 -4.45 -3.33
CA ILE A 5 -14.17 -4.06 -4.73
C ILE A 5 -12.92 -3.19 -4.91
N ARG A 6 -11.91 -3.70 -5.63
CA ARG A 6 -10.64 -3.01 -5.85
C ARG A 6 -10.72 -2.19 -7.13
N ASN A 7 -10.96 -0.88 -7.00
CA ASN A 7 -10.74 0.07 -8.10
C ASN A 7 -9.36 0.69 -7.92
N ILE A 8 -8.33 -0.10 -8.24
CA ILE A 8 -6.92 0.27 -8.02
C ILE A 8 -6.28 0.40 -9.41
N ASN A 9 -5.50 1.45 -9.63
CA ASN A 9 -4.51 1.46 -10.71
C ASN A 9 -3.47 0.40 -10.37
N ILE A 10 -3.71 -0.83 -10.80
CA ILE A 10 -2.80 -1.94 -10.60
C ILE A 10 -1.52 -1.57 -11.35
N PRO A 11 -0.36 -1.48 -10.68
CA PRO A 11 0.88 -1.24 -11.38
C PRO A 11 1.09 -2.34 -12.44
N LEU A 12 1.80 -1.99 -13.52
CA LEU A 12 2.15 -2.95 -14.56
C LEU A 12 2.72 -4.22 -13.92
N GLY A 13 2.34 -5.38 -14.45
CA GLY A 13 2.81 -6.67 -13.93
C GLY A 13 4.33 -6.68 -13.81
N CYS A 14 4.86 -7.35 -12.78
CA CYS A 14 6.30 -7.34 -12.47
C CYS A 14 7.16 -7.74 -13.66
N GLU A 15 6.65 -8.56 -14.56
CA GLU A 15 7.29 -9.01 -15.81
C GLU A 15 7.65 -7.82 -16.72
N LEU A 16 6.67 -6.95 -17.00
CA LEU A 16 6.87 -5.77 -17.85
C LEU A 16 7.84 -4.76 -17.23
N PHE A 17 7.82 -4.62 -15.90
CA PHE A 17 8.78 -3.78 -15.19
C PHE A 17 10.20 -4.38 -15.22
N SER A 18 10.31 -5.70 -15.05
CA SER A 18 11.60 -6.40 -14.93
C SER A 18 12.39 -6.38 -16.24
N GLU A 19 11.73 -6.48 -17.39
CA GLU A 19 12.41 -6.46 -18.70
C GLU A 19 13.15 -5.16 -18.98
N ASP A 20 12.61 -4.02 -18.53
CA ASP A 20 13.27 -2.72 -18.69
C ASP A 20 14.24 -2.43 -17.54
N PHE A 21 13.92 -2.88 -16.34
CA PHE A 21 14.76 -2.70 -15.15
C PHE A 21 16.10 -3.46 -15.25
N THR A 22 16.12 -4.63 -15.89
CA THR A 22 17.35 -5.43 -16.09
C THR A 22 18.35 -4.80 -17.05
N LYS A 23 17.92 -3.82 -17.86
CA LYS A 23 18.77 -3.09 -18.80
C LYS A 23 19.48 -1.88 -18.14
N CYS A 24 19.20 -1.58 -16.88
CA CYS A 24 19.80 -0.44 -16.18
C CYS A 24 21.17 -0.80 -15.57
N GLU A 25 22.22 -0.05 -15.93
CA GLU A 25 23.59 -0.27 -15.41
C GLU A 25 23.77 0.18 -13.94
N ILE A 26 22.96 1.14 -13.49
CA ILE A 26 23.00 1.69 -12.14
C ILE A 26 21.60 1.63 -11.54
N LEU A 27 21.53 1.10 -10.33
CA LEU A 27 20.28 0.88 -9.61
C LEU A 27 20.33 1.66 -8.29
N SER A 28 19.30 2.47 -8.06
CA SER A 28 19.10 3.19 -6.80
C SER A 28 17.73 2.83 -6.24
N LEU A 29 17.72 2.21 -5.07
CA LEU A 29 16.49 1.90 -4.34
C LEU A 29 16.22 3.02 -3.34
N LEU A 30 15.16 3.80 -3.58
CA LEU A 30 14.77 4.88 -2.69
C LEU A 30 13.57 4.44 -1.84
N ASN A 31 13.77 4.41 -0.53
CA ASN A 31 12.72 4.08 0.42
C ASN A 31 11.82 5.32 0.66
N LEU A 32 10.58 5.26 0.17
CA LEU A 32 9.55 6.27 0.38
C LEU A 32 8.54 5.92 1.49
N PHE A 33 8.76 4.88 2.31
CA PHE A 33 7.77 4.36 3.28
C PHE A 33 7.20 5.44 4.22
N LEU A 34 7.96 6.50 4.53
CA LEU A 34 7.48 7.61 5.35
C LEU A 34 6.40 8.49 4.67
N ARG A 35 6.17 8.34 3.36
CA ARG A 35 5.19 9.14 2.61
C ARG A 35 3.77 8.56 2.64
N TYR A 36 3.60 7.26 2.84
CA TYR A 36 2.26 6.65 2.91
C TYR A 36 1.48 7.14 4.13
N ASN A 37 2.15 7.30 5.27
CA ASN A 37 1.59 7.90 6.49
C ASN A 37 1.05 9.33 6.31
N LYS A 38 1.28 9.99 5.16
CA LYS A 38 0.75 11.32 4.84
C LYS A 38 -0.55 11.28 4.05
N VAL A 39 -0.93 10.13 3.49
CA VAL A 39 -2.17 9.98 2.72
C VAL A 39 -3.28 9.48 3.64
N GLN A 40 -4.36 10.24 3.74
CA GLN A 40 -5.48 9.88 4.60
C GLN A 40 -6.23 8.66 4.05
N PHE A 41 -6.55 7.71 4.93
CA PHE A 41 -7.43 6.61 4.59
C PHE A 41 -8.88 7.10 4.54
N ASN A 42 -9.64 6.64 3.54
CA ASN A 42 -11.05 7.01 3.39
C ASN A 42 -11.81 6.71 4.69
N LYS A 43 -12.51 7.72 5.23
CA LYS A 43 -13.16 7.65 6.55
C LYS A 43 -14.13 6.49 6.65
N GLU A 44 -14.92 6.27 5.60
CA GLU A 44 -15.93 5.20 5.52
C GLU A 44 -15.32 3.81 5.46
N SER A 45 -14.07 3.70 5.02
CA SER A 45 -13.38 2.42 4.87
C SER A 45 -12.53 2.03 6.10
N ARG A 46 -12.32 2.95 7.06
CA ARG A 46 -11.43 2.73 8.23
C ARG A 46 -11.83 1.53 9.09
N ASP A 47 -13.10 1.16 9.07
CA ASP A 47 -13.58 0.02 9.86
C ASP A 47 -13.18 -1.33 9.24
N LEU A 48 -12.75 -1.34 7.98
CA LEU A 48 -12.18 -2.51 7.31
C LEU A 48 -10.75 -2.83 7.79
N THR A 49 -10.09 -1.90 8.47
CA THR A 49 -8.70 -2.04 8.95
C THR A 49 -8.62 -2.19 10.47
N ILE A 50 -9.73 -2.55 11.11
CA ILE A 50 -9.79 -2.80 12.55
C ILE A 50 -8.88 -3.98 12.92
N PHE A 51 -8.05 -3.79 13.94
CA PHE A 51 -7.30 -4.88 14.57
C PHE A 51 -7.33 -4.76 16.09
N LEU A 52 -7.33 -5.91 16.77
CA LEU A 52 -7.40 -6.00 18.22
C LEU A 52 -6.00 -6.11 18.81
N ILE A 53 -5.72 -5.28 19.81
CA ILE A 53 -4.65 -5.51 20.78
C ILE A 53 -5.28 -5.89 22.12
N PRO A 54 -4.57 -6.59 23.03
CA PRO A 54 -5.15 -7.14 24.25
C PRO A 54 -5.96 -6.15 25.12
N LEU A 55 -5.69 -4.85 24.98
CA LEU A 55 -6.32 -3.79 25.77
C LEU A 55 -7.27 -2.90 24.97
N ASN A 56 -7.24 -2.92 23.63
CA ASN A 56 -7.94 -1.93 22.81
C ASN A 56 -8.18 -2.39 21.37
N LEU A 57 -9.19 -1.78 20.76
CA LEU A 57 -9.47 -1.89 19.34
C LEU A 57 -8.84 -0.70 18.60
N LEU A 58 -7.96 -0.97 17.64
CA LEU A 58 -7.29 0.05 16.86
C LEU A 58 -7.78 0.04 15.41
N ARG A 59 -7.75 1.21 14.76
CA ARG A 59 -8.11 1.39 13.34
C ARG A 59 -7.01 2.15 12.63
N ILE A 60 -6.75 1.81 11.37
CA ILE A 60 -5.78 2.53 10.55
C ILE A 60 -6.46 3.77 9.94
N ILE A 61 -5.88 4.95 10.17
CA ILE A 61 -6.42 6.24 9.72
C ILE A 61 -5.67 6.84 8.51
N THR A 62 -4.50 6.31 8.19
CA THR A 62 -3.63 6.71 7.07
C THR A 62 -3.27 5.47 6.25
N LEU A 63 -3.03 5.64 4.95
CA LEU A 63 -2.53 4.54 4.12
C LEU A 63 -1.12 4.14 4.62
N LEU A 64 -0.85 2.83 4.67
CA LEU A 64 0.48 2.25 4.94
C LEU A 64 1.28 2.09 3.65
#